data_AF-A0A522LQB8-F1
#
_entry.id   AF-A0A522LQB8-F1
#
_cell.length_a   1.000
_cell.length_b   1.000
_cell.length_c   1.000
_cell.angle_alpha   90.00
_cell.angle_beta   90.00
_cell.angle_gamma   90.00
#
_symmetry.space_group_name_H-M   'P 1'
#
loop_
_entity.id
_entity.type
_entity.pdbx_description
1 polymer ?
#
loop_
_entity_poly.entity_id
_entity_poly.type
_entity_poly.pdbx_seq_one_letter_code
_entity_poly.pdbx_strand_id
1 'polypeptide(L)'
;MFIGTGVDITEVRRIRQAVERWGDDFLRRVFTKDELINAKNKTSLYQHLAGRFAAKEAVFKAAGDSGISWQDIQINNDQQGKPLCVFRNGKGRNMDVHISIS
;
A
#
# COMPACT_ATOMS: atom_id res chain seq x y z
N MET A 1 5.52 19.60 -11.41
CA MET A 1 6.94 19.18 -11.33
C MET A 1 6.96 17.68 -11.06
N PHE A 2 7.76 16.91 -11.79
CA PHE A 2 7.92 15.48 -11.56
C PHE A 2 8.97 15.24 -10.46
N ILE A 3 8.64 14.44 -9.44
CA ILE A 3 9.52 14.19 -8.29
C ILE A 3 10.35 12.91 -8.53
N GLY A 4 9.69 11.84 -8.95
CA GLY A 4 10.32 10.54 -9.15
C GLY A 4 9.34 9.47 -9.59
N THR A 5 9.87 8.29 -9.89
CA THR A 5 9.10 7.07 -10.15
C THR A 5 9.62 5.95 -9.26
N GLY A 6 8.75 4.99 -8.96
CA GLY A 6 9.07 3.84 -8.15
C GLY A 6 8.35 2.61 -8.68
N VAL A 7 9.04 1.47 -8.62
CA VAL A 7 8.52 0.17 -9.00
C VAL A 7 8.87 -0.84 -7.92
N ASP A 8 7.94 -1.75 -7.66
CA ASP A 8 8.14 -2.86 -6.74
C ASP A 8 7.49 -4.13 -7.25
N ILE A 9 8.09 -5.27 -6.90
CA ILE A 9 7.55 -6.59 -7.12
C ILE A 9 7.54 -7.33 -5.78
N THR A 10 6.38 -7.88 -5.43
CA THR A 10 6.20 -8.60 -4.16
C THR A 10 5.57 -9.96 -4.39
N GLU A 11 6.23 -11.00 -3.89
CA GLU A 11 5.70 -12.36 -3.91
C GLU A 11 4.54 -12.51 -2.90
N VAL A 12 3.39 -13.01 -3.37
CA VAL A 12 2.20 -13.25 -2.53
C VAL A 12 2.53 -14.18 -1.36
N ARG A 13 3.35 -15.21 -1.59
CA ARG A 13 3.78 -16.17 -0.57
C ARG A 13 4.55 -15.48 0.56
N ARG A 14 5.40 -14.49 0.26
CA ARG A 14 6.16 -13.73 1.25
C ARG A 14 5.24 -12.98 2.21
N ILE A 15 4.20 -12.34 1.66
CA ILE A 15 3.20 -11.62 2.46
C ILE A 15 2.38 -12.57 3.31
N ARG A 16 1.95 -13.69 2.74
CA ARG A 16 1.28 -14.75 3.49
C ARG A 16 2.12 -15.22 4.67
N GLN A 17 3.40 -15.55 4.45
CA GLN A 17 4.30 -16.00 5.51
C GLN A 17 4.52 -14.92 6.58
N ALA A 18 4.61 -13.65 6.20
CA ALA A 18 4.73 -12.55 7.16
C ALA A 18 3.48 -12.43 8.04
N VAL A 19 2.28 -12.54 7.45
CA VAL A 19 1.01 -12.54 8.19
C VAL A 19 0.90 -13.78 9.09
N GLU A 20 1.27 -14.96 8.61
CA GLU A 20 1.23 -16.20 9.41
C GLU A 20 2.24 -16.16 10.58
N ARG A 21 3.41 -15.54 10.40
CA ARG A 21 4.44 -15.44 11.44
C ARG A 21 4.14 -14.36 12.47
N TRP A 22 3.69 -13.19 12.04
CA TRP A 22 3.60 -11.98 12.90
C TRP A 22 2.16 -11.51 13.15
N GLY A 23 1.18 -12.08 12.46
CA GLY A 23 -0.24 -11.79 12.66
C GLY A 23 -0.58 -10.30 12.57
N ASP A 24 -1.33 -9.86 13.59
CA ASP A 24 -1.87 -8.50 13.70
C ASP A 24 -0.78 -7.41 13.74
N ASP A 25 0.41 -7.70 14.29
CA ASP A 25 1.47 -6.70 14.42
C ASP A 25 2.02 -6.28 13.05
N PHE A 26 2.21 -7.25 12.15
CA PHE A 26 2.59 -6.95 10.77
C PHE A 26 1.47 -6.20 10.05
N LEU A 27 0.22 -6.67 10.19
CA LEU A 27 -0.92 -6.08 9.51
C LEU A 27 -1.13 -4.61 9.92
N ARG A 28 -1.10 -4.33 11.23
CA ARG A 28 -1.31 -2.98 11.78
C ARG A 28 -0.11 -2.05 11.59
N ARG A 29 1.09 -2.59 11.39
CA ARG A 29 2.26 -1.80 11.01
C ARG A 29 2.15 -1.33 9.57
N VAL A 30 1.80 -2.22 8.65
CA VAL A 30 1.90 -1.99 7.20
C VAL A 30 0.63 -1.40 6.59
N PHE A 31 -0.54 -1.88 6.99
CA PHE A 31 -1.81 -1.53 6.35
C PHE A 31 -2.65 -0.63 7.25
N THR A 32 -3.37 0.32 6.64
CA THR A 32 -4.32 1.14 7.38
C THR A 32 -5.55 0.32 7.75
N LYS A 33 -6.31 0.81 8.74
CA LYS A 33 -7.57 0.17 9.14
C LYS A 33 -8.54 -0.02 7.97
N ASP A 34 -8.61 0.95 7.07
CA ASP A 34 -9.54 0.91 5.92
C ASP A 34 -9.09 -0.10 4.86
N GLU A 35 -7.78 -0.22 4.63
CA GLU A 35 -7.20 -1.25 3.76
C GLU A 35 -7.53 -2.65 4.30
N LEU A 36 -7.38 -2.87 5.61
CA LEU A 36 -7.70 -4.15 6.25
C LEU A 36 -9.19 -4.47 6.20
N ILE A 37 -10.07 -3.47 6.39
CA ILE A 37 -11.53 -3.65 6.25
C ILE A 37 -11.88 -4.06 4.82
N ASN A 38 -11.30 -3.39 3.82
CA ASN A 38 -11.53 -3.73 2.40
C ASN A 38 -11.04 -5.16 2.07
N ALA A 39 -9.91 -5.55 2.64
CA ALA A 39 -9.28 -6.84 2.39
C ALA A 39 -10.06 -8.03 3.00
N LYS A 40 -10.72 -7.84 4.16
CA LYS A 40 -11.39 -8.92 4.93
C LYS A 40 -12.40 -9.73 4.12
N ASN A 41 -13.07 -9.13 3.15
CA ASN A 41 -14.12 -9.78 2.36
C ASN A 41 -13.63 -10.33 1.01
N LYS A 42 -12.31 -10.33 0.75
CA LYS A 42 -11.75 -10.78 -0.53
C LYS A 42 -11.39 -12.26 -0.46
N THR A 43 -11.87 -13.03 -1.44
CA THR A 43 -11.49 -14.44 -1.64
C THR A 43 -9.97 -14.61 -1.81
N SER A 44 -9.30 -13.61 -2.38
CA SER A 44 -7.85 -13.59 -2.62
C SER A 44 -7.11 -12.63 -1.66
N LEU A 45 -7.37 -12.75 -0.34
CA LEU A 45 -6.82 -11.88 0.71
C LEU A 45 -5.31 -11.59 0.56
N TYR A 46 -4.47 -12.63 0.46
CA TYR A 46 -3.03 -12.44 0.41
C TYR A 46 -2.55 -11.78 -0.90
N GLN A 47 -3.21 -12.06 -2.02
CA GLN A 47 -2.91 -11.39 -3.29
C GLN A 47 -3.27 -9.91 -3.20
N HIS A 48 -4.41 -9.59 -2.58
CA HIS A 48 -4.81 -8.21 -2.34
C HIS A 48 -3.78 -7.49 -1.45
N LEU A 49 -3.42 -8.06 -0.30
CA LEU A 49 -2.42 -7.48 0.60
C LEU A 49 -1.06 -7.32 -0.06
N ALA A 50 -0.64 -8.27 -0.91
CA ALA A 50 0.62 -8.17 -1.65
C ALA A 50 0.62 -7.04 -2.67
N GLY A 51 -0.47 -6.86 -3.43
CA GLY A 51 -0.61 -5.73 -4.34
C GLY A 51 -0.56 -4.38 -3.61
N ARG A 52 -1.17 -4.29 -2.42
CA ARG A 52 -1.11 -3.09 -1.57
C ARG A 52 0.29 -2.85 -1.00
N PHE A 53 0.97 -3.91 -0.59
CA PHE A 53 2.36 -3.82 -0.12
C PHE A 53 3.27 -3.26 -1.23
N ALA A 54 3.24 -3.88 -2.42
CA ALA A 54 4.04 -3.45 -3.56
C ALA A 54 3.72 -2.01 -3.98
N ALA A 55 2.44 -1.65 -3.99
CA ALA A 55 2.00 -0.29 -4.26
C ALA A 55 2.63 0.73 -3.29
N LYS A 56 2.63 0.45 -1.99
CA LYS A 56 3.20 1.35 -0.98
C LYS A 56 4.72 1.45 -1.08
N GLU A 57 5.42 0.34 -1.35
CA GLU A 57 6.86 0.34 -1.67
C GLU A 57 7.20 1.19 -2.89
N ALA A 58 6.41 1.07 -3.97
CA ALA A 58 6.57 1.88 -5.17
C ALA A 58 6.39 3.39 -4.87
N VAL A 59 5.44 3.74 -4.00
CA VAL A 59 5.26 5.13 -3.54
C VAL A 59 6.48 5.61 -2.76
N PHE A 60 7.03 4.82 -1.83
CA PHE A 60 8.25 5.21 -1.09
C PHE A 60 9.43 5.45 -2.02
N LYS A 61 9.64 4.58 -3.01
CA LYS A 61 10.72 4.71 -3.98
C LYS A 61 10.56 5.96 -4.86
N ALA A 62 9.33 6.31 -5.24
CA ALA A 62 9.05 7.52 -6.01
C ALA A 62 9.21 8.80 -5.17
N ALA A 63 8.84 8.76 -3.90
CA ALA A 63 8.85 9.90 -2.98
C ALA A 63 10.24 10.23 -2.40
N GLY A 64 11.18 9.27 -2.40
CA GLY A 64 12.49 9.42 -1.78
C GLY A 64 12.40 9.58 -0.26
N ASP A 65 13.37 10.28 0.35
CA ASP A 65 13.37 10.57 1.79
C ASP A 65 12.36 11.68 2.13
N SER A 66 11.12 11.25 2.33
CA SER A 66 9.96 12.13 2.55
C SER A 66 9.46 12.10 4.01
N GLY A 67 10.05 11.25 4.87
CA GLY A 67 9.60 11.04 6.25
C GLY A 67 8.19 10.43 6.39
N ILE A 68 7.64 9.90 5.29
CA ILE A 68 6.33 9.23 5.21
C ILE A 68 6.46 7.81 5.75
N SER A 69 5.48 7.37 6.54
CA SER A 69 5.40 6.01 7.06
C SER A 69 4.36 5.16 6.32
N TRP A 70 4.36 3.86 6.60
CA TRP A 70 3.34 2.93 6.10
C TRP A 70 1.91 3.39 6.37
N GLN A 71 1.65 3.97 7.54
CA GLN A 71 0.31 4.40 7.95
C GLN A 71 -0.10 5.75 7.35
N ASP A 72 0.84 6.48 6.76
CA ASP A 72 0.56 7.73 6.05
C ASP A 72 0.13 7.48 4.61
N ILE A 73 0.34 6.27 4.08
CA ILE A 73 -0.10 5.88 2.73
C ILE A 73 -1.30 4.95 2.86
N GLN A 74 -2.35 5.23 2.09
CA GLN A 74 -3.49 4.34 1.93
C GLN A 74 -3.74 4.10 0.45
N ILE A 75 -3.77 2.84 0.04
CA ILE A 75 -4.10 2.47 -1.33
C ILE A 75 -5.54 1.97 -1.37
N ASN A 76 -6.39 2.67 -2.10
CA ASN A 76 -7.80 2.33 -2.28
C ASN A 76 -8.12 2.03 -3.76
N ASN A 77 -9.36 1.70 -4.07
CA ASN A 77 -9.89 1.78 -5.43
C ASN A 77 -11.04 2.79 -5.49
N ASP A 78 -11.20 3.44 -6.64
CA ASP A 78 -12.43 4.16 -6.95
C ASP A 78 -13.59 3.19 -7.28
N GLN A 79 -14.76 3.75 -7.62
CA GLN A 79 -15.94 2.97 -7.97
C GLN A 79 -15.78 2.10 -9.23
N GLN A 80 -14.82 2.43 -10.09
CA GLN A 80 -14.50 1.70 -11.33
C GLN A 80 -13.37 0.68 -11.11
N GLY A 81 -12.83 0.58 -9.90
CA GLY A 81 -11.73 -0.32 -9.58
C GLY A 81 -10.34 0.26 -9.84
N LYS A 82 -10.21 1.52 -10.29
CA LYS A 82 -8.90 2.15 -10.50
C LYS A 82 -8.20 2.37 -9.16
N PRO A 83 -6.94 1.94 -8.98
CA PRO A 83 -6.23 2.13 -7.73
C PRO A 83 -5.90 3.63 -7.51
N LEU A 84 -6.01 4.08 -6.27
CA LEU A 84 -5.72 5.45 -5.84
C LEU A 84 -4.77 5.43 -4.63
N CYS A 85 -3.78 6.32 -4.63
CA CYS A 85 -2.92 6.57 -3.47
C CYS A 85 -3.43 7.79 -2.71
N VAL A 86 -3.71 7.64 -1.41
CA VAL A 86 -4.19 8.72 -0.54
C VAL A 86 -3.23 8.89 0.62
N PHE A 87 -2.72 10.11 0.79
CA PHE A 87 -1.88 10.46 1.92
C PHE A 87 -2.71 10.88 3.15
N ARG A 88 -2.41 10.27 4.30
CA ARG A 88 -3.05 10.49 5.60
C ARG A 88 -2.14 11.31 6.51
N ASN A 89 -2.70 11.81 7.62
CA ASN A 89 -1.96 12.45 8.72
C ASN A 89 -1.09 13.67 8.35
N GLY A 90 -1.33 14.29 7.20
CA GLY A 90 -0.67 15.55 6.80
C GLY A 90 0.66 15.38 6.04
N LYS A 91 1.32 14.22 6.14
CA LYS A 91 2.57 13.94 5.42
C LYS A 91 2.32 13.53 3.98
N GLY A 92 3.13 14.01 3.05
CA GLY A 92 3.01 13.69 1.61
C GLY A 92 1.84 14.33 0.86
N ARG A 93 1.01 15.15 1.51
CA ARG A 93 -0.19 15.78 0.91
C ARG A 93 0.09 16.75 -0.24
N ASN A 94 1.34 17.21 -0.38
CA ASN A 94 1.78 18.05 -1.49
C ASN A 94 2.17 17.25 -2.74
N MET A 95 2.06 15.91 -2.70
CA MET A 95 2.35 15.03 -3.82
C MET A 95 1.06 14.43 -4.38
N ASP A 96 0.96 14.45 -5.70
CA ASP A 96 -0.01 13.64 -6.43
C ASP A 96 0.70 12.39 -6.97
N VAL A 97 0.08 11.23 -6.81
CA VAL A 97 0.70 9.93 -7.11
C VAL A 97 -0.22 9.13 -8.01
N HIS A 98 0.25 8.89 -9.23
CA HIS A 98 -0.37 7.98 -10.17
C HIS A 98 0.14 6.57 -9.93
N ILE A 99 -0.77 5.59 -9.85
CA ILE A 99 -0.42 4.21 -9.53
C ILE A 99 -1.21 3.22 -10.39
N SER A 100 -0.56 2.10 -10.70
CA SER A 100 -1.15 0.92 -11.34
C SER A 100 -0.60 -0.32 -10.65
N ILE A 101 -1.40 -1.38 -10.57
CA ILE A 101 -1.06 -2.64 -9.88
C ILE A 101 -1.49 -3.78 -10.81
N SER A 102 -0.60 -4.75 -11.02
CA SER A 102 -0.84 -5.95 -11.83
C SER A 102 -0.50 -7.21 -11.06
#